data_AF-A0ABC9QUQ6-F1
#
_entry.id   AF-A0ABC9QUQ6-F1
#
_cell.length_a   1.000
_cell.length_b   1.000
_cell.length_c   1.000
_cell.angle_alpha   90.00
_cell.angle_beta   90.00
_cell.angle_gamma   90.00
#
_symmetry.space_group_name_H-M   'P 1'
#
loop_
_entity.id
_entity.type
_entity.pdbx_description
1 polymer ?
#
loop_
_entity_poly.entity_id
_entity_poly.type
_entity_poly.pdbx_seq_one_letter_code
_entity_poly.pdbx_strand_id
1 'polypeptide(L)'
;MNYNIQKGQFRLTSAYPRGSWWEFYRVPCPICHDTGNCMLHASQEKVACTRVESKWVYGKNTSNPSYIHYINGKNKYQLPEVDEVQVHDKKSNEKLDVFNRKLIDFIPLQENHHAHLLRDRKMNEEQIQVCQYRSFLKQQIVLEEDNTYTTVWEQLFKQIGKKDCWQGVPGFYEMKKGTLSLRLMAGSPGILIPFRNQYNQIVGWQVRVDEVKNSVHVKSAPTGVQAELIEQPNVVKVTKNGDCIFEGELEVSKKVEISSQEGRIVVKIHKGQKYLWLSSANKNHGTGAGGSEHPLPVHVAVPSSHLKHWNSGTLHQTKSVMITEGPMKADLIADLIPQRLNKEEISKVGTTVLAIPGVNAWRIVMPVLKDMGVENVYLAFDADLVENEKVRAALIAFATELKKEGYNVIIAAWNPAQGKGLDDAMQAGFKPVFKSL
;
A
#
# COMPACT_ATOMS: atom_id res chain seq x y z
N MET A 1 -0.37 15.06 -32.03
CA MET A 1 0.65 15.58 -31.10
C MET A 1 1.63 14.46 -30.82
N ASN A 2 2.86 14.57 -31.30
CA ASN A 2 3.94 13.66 -30.92
C ASN A 2 4.46 14.12 -29.56
N TYR A 3 4.19 13.34 -28.52
CA TYR A 3 4.71 13.60 -27.18
C TYR A 3 6.15 13.06 -27.11
N ASN A 4 7.15 13.95 -27.21
CA ASN A 4 8.55 13.61 -26.98
C ASN A 4 8.76 13.13 -25.51
N ILE A 5 9.42 11.98 -25.31
CA ILE A 5 9.66 11.35 -23.98
C ILE A 5 10.45 12.26 -23.06
N GLN A 6 9.98 12.34 -21.81
CA GLN A 6 10.83 12.65 -20.66
C GLN A 6 10.66 11.58 -19.57
N LYS A 7 11.73 11.31 -18.81
CA LYS A 7 11.74 10.36 -17.69
C LYS A 7 10.59 10.66 -16.71
N GLY A 8 9.85 9.62 -16.32
CA GLY A 8 8.85 9.70 -15.25
C GLY A 8 7.41 10.00 -15.67
N GLN A 9 7.07 10.06 -16.96
CA GLN A 9 5.67 10.16 -17.41
C GLN A 9 4.90 8.85 -17.27
N PHE A 10 5.54 7.75 -17.67
CA PHE A 10 5.02 6.38 -17.55
C PHE A 10 5.89 5.58 -16.58
N ARG A 11 5.28 4.57 -15.96
CA ARG A 11 5.98 3.56 -15.16
C ARG A 11 5.65 2.17 -15.70
N LEU A 12 6.68 1.34 -15.86
CA LEU A 12 6.47 -0.07 -16.17
C LEU A 12 5.65 -0.70 -15.05
N THR A 13 4.65 -1.49 -15.41
CA THR A 13 3.82 -2.20 -14.44
C THR A 13 4.23 -3.66 -14.33
N SER A 14 3.87 -4.27 -13.21
CA SER A 14 3.96 -5.72 -13.03
C SER A 14 2.72 -6.47 -13.52
N ALA A 15 1.82 -5.82 -14.28
CA ALA A 15 0.59 -6.44 -14.77
C ALA A 15 0.89 -7.46 -15.88
N TYR A 16 0.16 -8.57 -15.90
CA TYR A 16 0.40 -9.68 -16.83
C TYR A 16 -0.28 -9.43 -18.22
N PRO A 17 0.36 -9.77 -19.34
CA PRO A 17 1.75 -10.24 -19.47
C PRO A 17 2.73 -9.11 -19.14
N ARG A 18 3.74 -9.41 -18.33
CA ARG A 18 4.73 -8.42 -17.87
C ARG A 18 5.40 -7.75 -19.08
N GLY A 19 5.65 -6.45 -18.99
CA GLY A 19 6.17 -5.67 -20.12
C GLY A 19 5.09 -5.11 -21.06
N SER A 20 3.86 -5.61 -20.97
CA SER A 20 2.78 -5.23 -21.89
C SER A 20 1.98 -4.01 -21.43
N TRP A 21 2.17 -3.54 -20.19
CA TRP A 21 1.33 -2.49 -19.59
C TRP A 21 2.15 -1.43 -18.87
N TRP A 22 1.75 -0.18 -19.06
CA TRP A 22 2.44 1.03 -18.59
C TRP A 22 1.50 1.93 -17.81
N GLU A 23 1.80 2.21 -16.56
CA GLU A 23 0.98 3.09 -15.73
C GLU A 23 1.15 4.55 -16.16
N PHE A 24 0.02 5.23 -16.32
CA PHE A 24 -0.07 6.68 -16.46
C PHE A 24 0.37 7.36 -15.16
N TYR A 25 1.65 7.68 -14.98
CA TYR A 25 2.16 8.19 -13.70
C TYR A 25 2.04 9.72 -13.57
N ARG A 26 2.63 10.47 -14.50
CA ARG A 26 2.58 11.94 -14.53
C ARG A 26 1.84 12.50 -15.76
N VAL A 27 1.19 11.63 -16.53
CA VAL A 27 0.36 11.98 -17.68
C VAL A 27 -1.05 11.47 -17.42
N PRO A 28 -2.11 12.25 -17.69
CA PRO A 28 -3.47 11.80 -17.45
C PRO A 28 -3.89 10.66 -18.39
N CYS A 29 -4.64 9.71 -17.85
CA CYS A 29 -5.32 8.68 -18.62
C CYS A 29 -6.31 9.32 -19.62
N PRO A 30 -6.36 8.90 -20.89
CA PRO A 30 -7.27 9.48 -21.88
C PRO A 30 -8.75 9.14 -21.65
N ILE A 31 -9.05 8.18 -20.76
CA ILE A 31 -10.42 7.74 -20.47
C ILE A 31 -11.01 8.49 -19.27
N CYS A 32 -10.26 8.56 -18.15
CA CYS A 32 -10.75 9.18 -16.92
C CYS A 32 -10.14 10.55 -16.62
N HIS A 33 -9.17 10.99 -17.43
CA HIS A 33 -8.43 12.25 -17.29
C HIS A 33 -7.70 12.44 -15.95
N ASP A 34 -7.48 11.33 -15.22
CA ASP A 34 -6.72 11.31 -13.98
C ASP A 34 -5.41 10.54 -14.13
N THR A 35 -4.48 10.75 -13.20
CA THR A 35 -3.18 10.09 -13.15
C THR A 35 -3.20 8.93 -12.14
N GLY A 36 -2.31 7.97 -12.30
CA GLY A 36 -2.11 6.82 -11.43
C GLY A 36 -3.15 5.72 -11.62
N ASN A 37 -2.72 4.48 -11.39
CA ASN A 37 -3.48 3.23 -11.44
C ASN A 37 -4.06 2.82 -12.81
N CYS A 38 -4.26 3.75 -13.74
CA CYS A 38 -4.65 3.42 -15.12
C CYS A 38 -3.43 3.00 -15.93
N MET A 39 -3.59 2.05 -16.85
CA MET A 39 -2.50 1.49 -17.63
C MET A 39 -2.76 1.58 -19.13
N LEU A 40 -1.74 1.93 -19.90
CA LEU A 40 -1.70 1.85 -21.35
C LEU A 40 -1.04 0.54 -21.78
N HIS A 41 -1.64 -0.19 -22.71
CA HIS A 41 -0.99 -1.36 -23.28
C HIS A 41 0.14 -0.96 -24.22
N ALA A 42 1.17 -1.80 -24.37
CA ALA A 42 2.31 -1.55 -25.26
C ALA A 42 1.90 -1.34 -26.72
N SER A 43 0.79 -1.96 -27.18
CA SER A 43 0.23 -1.70 -28.53
C SER A 43 -0.40 -0.30 -28.67
N GLN A 44 -0.68 0.38 -27.57
CA GLN A 44 -1.35 1.69 -27.49
C GLN A 44 -2.78 1.74 -28.05
N GLU A 45 -3.41 0.59 -28.27
CA GLU A 45 -4.78 0.48 -28.76
C GLU A 45 -5.79 0.27 -27.64
N LYS A 46 -5.32 0.02 -26.42
CA LYS A 46 -6.19 -0.24 -25.27
C LYS A 46 -5.63 0.35 -23.98
N VAL A 47 -6.55 0.80 -23.13
CA VAL A 47 -6.29 1.35 -21.80
C VAL A 47 -7.07 0.55 -20.78
N ALA A 48 -6.40 0.08 -19.72
CA ALA A 48 -7.04 -0.44 -18.53
C ALA A 48 -7.28 0.72 -17.56
N CYS A 49 -8.52 1.21 -17.50
CA CYS A 49 -8.92 2.33 -16.65
C CYS A 49 -9.51 1.81 -15.33
N THR A 50 -9.08 2.34 -14.18
CA THR A 50 -9.60 1.95 -12.85
C THR A 50 -10.78 2.79 -12.37
N ARG A 51 -11.24 3.74 -13.19
CA ARG A 51 -12.24 4.76 -12.76
C ARG A 51 -13.48 4.81 -13.64
N VAL A 52 -13.41 4.33 -14.88
CA VAL A 52 -14.53 4.32 -15.82
C VAL A 52 -14.79 2.87 -16.21
N GLU A 53 -15.97 2.38 -15.88
CA GLU A 53 -16.34 0.99 -16.16
C GLU A 53 -16.52 0.74 -17.67
N SER A 54 -16.33 -0.51 -18.06
CA SER A 54 -16.63 -1.01 -19.39
C SER A 54 -17.10 -2.45 -19.28
N LYS A 55 -17.67 -2.99 -20.37
CA LYS A 55 -18.05 -4.40 -20.43
C LYS A 55 -16.86 -5.37 -20.30
N TRP A 56 -15.62 -4.89 -20.44
CA TRP A 56 -14.41 -5.70 -20.44
C TRP A 56 -13.64 -5.49 -19.14
N VAL A 57 -13.75 -6.42 -18.20
CA VAL A 57 -13.09 -6.31 -16.89
C VAL A 57 -11.69 -6.93 -16.93
N TYR A 58 -10.69 -6.22 -16.42
CA TYR A 58 -9.31 -6.66 -16.22
C TYR A 58 -8.92 -6.58 -14.73
N GLY A 59 -8.39 -7.66 -14.17
CA GLY A 59 -8.00 -7.71 -12.75
C GLY A 59 -9.19 -7.74 -11.78
N LYS A 60 -10.23 -8.54 -12.10
CA LYS A 60 -11.53 -8.60 -11.40
C LYS A 60 -11.44 -8.81 -9.87
N ASN A 61 -10.44 -9.55 -9.38
CA ASN A 61 -10.28 -9.93 -7.97
C ASN A 61 -9.08 -9.26 -7.29
N THR A 62 -8.73 -8.05 -7.71
CA THR A 62 -7.59 -7.31 -7.16
C THR A 62 -8.06 -6.17 -6.27
N SER A 63 -7.12 -5.57 -5.53
CA SER A 63 -7.36 -4.39 -4.69
C SER A 63 -7.82 -3.16 -5.49
N ASN A 64 -7.65 -3.17 -6.83
CA ASN A 64 -8.03 -2.07 -7.71
C ASN A 64 -8.44 -2.63 -9.08
N PRO A 65 -9.72 -3.02 -9.27
CA PRO A 65 -10.19 -3.55 -10.55
C PRO A 65 -10.04 -2.48 -11.64
N SER A 66 -9.86 -2.94 -12.88
CA SER A 66 -9.74 -2.06 -14.04
C SER A 66 -10.59 -2.57 -15.20
N TYR A 67 -10.88 -1.68 -16.14
CA TYR A 67 -11.79 -1.94 -17.24
C TYR A 67 -11.12 -1.54 -18.54
N ILE A 68 -11.19 -2.42 -19.54
CA ILE A 68 -10.50 -2.25 -20.81
C ILE A 68 -11.34 -1.35 -21.72
N HIS A 69 -10.71 -0.29 -22.21
CA HIS A 69 -11.24 0.63 -23.21
C HIS A 69 -10.35 0.59 -24.44
N TYR A 70 -10.95 0.44 -25.62
CA TYR A 70 -10.22 0.50 -26.88
C TYR A 70 -10.12 1.95 -27.34
N ILE A 71 -8.93 2.37 -27.77
CA ILE A 71 -8.64 3.74 -28.21
C ILE A 71 -8.08 3.71 -29.63
N ASN A 72 -8.46 4.71 -30.44
CA ASN A 72 -8.14 4.74 -31.87
C ASN A 72 -6.69 5.17 -32.18
N GLY A 73 -5.72 4.97 -31.27
CA GLY A 73 -4.30 5.25 -31.49
C GLY A 73 -3.94 6.69 -31.91
N LYS A 74 -4.89 7.64 -31.91
CA LYS A 74 -4.68 9.03 -32.37
C LYS A 74 -3.61 9.77 -31.56
N ASN A 75 -3.47 9.40 -30.28
CA ASN A 75 -2.39 9.86 -29.43
C ASN A 75 -1.32 8.76 -29.39
N LYS A 76 -0.22 8.94 -30.12
CA LYS A 76 0.96 8.08 -30.00
C LYS A 76 1.74 8.53 -28.77
N TYR A 77 1.66 7.73 -27.72
CA TYR A 77 2.49 7.85 -26.54
C TYR A 77 3.87 7.28 -26.83
N GLN A 78 4.90 7.88 -26.26
CA GLN A 78 6.26 7.39 -26.41
C GLN A 78 6.63 6.75 -25.05
N LEU A 79 6.83 5.44 -25.06
CA LEU A 79 7.06 4.64 -23.84
C LEU A 79 8.56 4.61 -23.53
N PRO A 80 8.97 4.74 -22.25
CA PRO A 80 10.38 4.66 -21.86
C PRO A 80 11.03 3.35 -22.34
N GLU A 81 12.32 3.40 -22.67
CA GLU A 81 13.13 2.18 -22.73
C GLU A 81 13.42 1.72 -21.29
N VAL A 82 13.20 0.44 -21.00
CA VAL A 82 13.54 -0.17 -19.71
C VAL A 82 14.29 -1.44 -19.98
N ASP A 83 15.34 -1.66 -19.20
CA ASP A 83 16.02 -2.95 -19.19
C ASP A 83 15.03 -4.04 -18.80
N GLU A 84 15.07 -5.16 -19.53
CA GLU A 84 14.35 -6.37 -19.12
C GLU A 84 14.90 -6.82 -17.77
N VAL A 85 14.12 -6.60 -16.72
CA VAL A 85 14.43 -7.07 -15.38
C VAL A 85 13.85 -8.45 -15.18
N GLN A 86 14.69 -9.42 -14.83
CA GLN A 86 14.22 -10.71 -14.33
C GLN A 86 13.47 -10.47 -13.02
N VAL A 87 12.41 -11.22 -12.74
CA VAL A 87 11.64 -11.15 -11.49
C VAL A 87 11.23 -12.52 -11.02
N HIS A 88 10.76 -12.58 -9.78
CA HIS A 88 10.29 -13.82 -9.16
C HIS A 88 8.87 -13.67 -8.66
N ASP A 89 8.10 -14.73 -8.84
CA ASP A 89 6.78 -14.87 -8.22
C ASP A 89 6.88 -14.85 -6.70
N LYS A 90 5.80 -14.38 -6.07
CA LYS A 90 5.73 -14.29 -4.63
C LYS A 90 5.74 -15.70 -4.04
N LYS A 91 6.60 -15.92 -3.05
CA LYS A 91 6.65 -17.18 -2.30
C LYS A 91 5.31 -17.50 -1.65
N SER A 92 5.07 -18.79 -1.39
CA SER A 92 3.93 -19.23 -0.59
C SER A 92 3.96 -18.59 0.81
N ASN A 93 2.79 -18.49 1.44
CA ASN A 93 2.67 -17.84 2.74
C ASN A 93 3.55 -18.51 3.82
N GLU A 94 3.69 -19.83 3.78
CA GLU A 94 4.53 -20.61 4.71
C GLU A 94 6.00 -20.23 4.55
N LYS A 95 6.49 -20.17 3.31
CA LYS A 95 7.88 -19.81 3.01
C LYS A 95 8.16 -18.34 3.35
N LEU A 96 7.18 -17.46 3.14
CA LEU A 96 7.27 -16.06 3.54
C LEU A 96 7.31 -15.91 5.06
N ASP A 97 6.47 -16.63 5.81
CA ASP A 97 6.45 -16.57 7.27
C ASP A 97 7.80 -16.98 7.87
N VAL A 98 8.35 -18.12 7.42
CA VAL A 98 9.67 -18.60 7.87
C VAL A 98 10.75 -17.54 7.64
N PHE A 99 10.79 -16.95 6.43
CA PHE A 99 11.77 -15.91 6.12
C PHE A 99 11.53 -14.65 6.95
N ASN A 100 10.30 -14.18 7.05
CA ASN A 100 9.96 -12.91 7.70
C ASN A 100 10.16 -12.97 9.22
N ARG A 101 10.00 -14.14 9.85
CA ARG A 101 10.34 -14.32 11.27
C ARG A 101 11.86 -14.21 11.50
N LYS A 102 12.67 -14.81 10.63
CA LYS A 102 14.14 -14.60 10.66
C LYS A 102 14.53 -13.15 10.40
N LEU A 103 13.81 -12.47 9.51
CA LEU A 103 14.00 -11.05 9.27
C LEU A 103 13.68 -10.22 10.52
N ILE A 104 12.60 -10.52 11.24
CA ILE A 104 12.21 -9.88 12.51
C ILE A 104 13.27 -10.02 13.60
N ASP A 105 13.91 -11.18 13.69
CA ASP A 105 15.00 -11.42 14.63
C ASP A 105 16.25 -10.62 14.25
N PHE A 106 16.45 -10.37 12.95
CA PHE A 106 17.62 -9.70 12.41
C PHE A 106 17.56 -8.17 12.46
N ILE A 107 16.39 -7.59 12.17
CA ILE A 107 16.22 -6.13 12.15
C ILE A 107 15.68 -5.64 13.51
N PRO A 108 16.21 -4.56 14.09
CA PRO A 108 15.73 -4.02 15.35
C PRO A 108 14.53 -3.08 15.17
N LEU A 109 13.83 -2.81 16.28
CA LEU A 109 13.00 -1.62 16.42
C LEU A 109 13.87 -0.52 17.03
N GLN A 110 14.02 0.60 16.33
CA GLN A 110 14.81 1.75 16.79
C GLN A 110 14.06 2.53 17.87
N GLU A 111 14.82 3.14 18.79
CA GLU A 111 14.31 3.86 19.95
C GLU A 111 13.28 4.94 19.60
N ASN A 112 13.53 5.74 18.56
CA ASN A 112 12.60 6.78 18.12
C ASN A 112 11.26 6.20 17.63
N HIS A 113 11.28 5.02 16.99
CA HIS A 113 10.06 4.34 16.55
C HIS A 113 9.35 3.64 17.71
N HIS A 114 10.08 3.06 18.65
CA HIS A 114 9.52 2.52 19.88
C HIS A 114 8.82 3.61 20.71
N ALA A 115 9.49 4.75 20.92
CA ALA A 115 8.91 5.93 21.56
C ALA A 115 7.66 6.44 20.84
N HIS A 116 7.63 6.41 19.49
CA HIS A 116 6.43 6.76 18.71
C HIS A 116 5.26 5.80 18.98
N LEU A 117 5.53 4.49 19.06
CA LEU A 117 4.51 3.48 19.34
C LEU A 117 3.96 3.65 20.78
N LEU A 118 4.81 3.93 21.75
CA LEU A 118 4.40 4.19 23.12
C LEU A 118 3.60 5.50 23.26
N ARG A 119 4.15 6.62 22.76
CA ARG A 119 3.63 7.96 23.07
C ARG A 119 2.51 8.39 22.13
N ASP A 120 2.71 8.22 20.82
CA ASP A 120 1.75 8.67 19.82
C ASP A 120 0.69 7.60 19.54
N ARG A 121 1.08 6.33 19.51
CA ARG A 121 0.12 5.23 19.31
C ARG A 121 -0.48 4.70 20.60
N LYS A 122 0.01 5.13 21.76
CA LYS A 122 -0.48 4.72 23.08
C LYS A 122 -0.53 3.19 23.25
N MET A 123 0.42 2.51 22.61
CA MET A 123 0.63 1.08 22.84
C MET A 123 1.44 0.90 24.12
N ASN A 124 1.28 -0.24 24.78
CA ASN A 124 2.15 -0.68 25.86
C ASN A 124 3.26 -1.61 25.34
N GLU A 125 4.22 -1.94 26.19
CA GLU A 125 5.38 -2.77 25.84
C GLU A 125 5.01 -4.17 25.33
N GLU A 126 4.05 -4.84 25.99
CA GLU A 126 3.61 -6.18 25.59
C GLU A 126 2.98 -6.14 24.19
N GLN A 127 2.15 -5.13 23.91
CA GLN A 127 1.56 -4.93 22.59
C GLN A 127 2.64 -4.74 21.51
N ILE A 128 3.62 -3.88 21.75
CA ILE A 128 4.71 -3.62 20.80
C ILE A 128 5.53 -4.89 20.56
N GLN A 129 5.86 -5.62 21.63
CA GLN A 129 6.63 -6.86 21.56
C GLN A 129 5.90 -7.94 20.75
N VAL A 130 4.62 -8.18 21.04
CA VAL A 130 3.81 -9.23 20.41
C VAL A 130 3.42 -8.87 18.97
N CYS A 131 3.18 -7.59 18.68
CA CYS A 131 2.94 -7.12 17.30
C CYS A 131 4.20 -7.20 16.44
N GLN A 132 5.41 -7.21 17.04
CA GLN A 132 6.70 -7.35 16.37
C GLN A 132 6.95 -6.25 15.31
N TYR A 133 6.59 -5.00 15.62
CA TYR A 133 6.99 -3.86 14.79
C TYR A 133 8.52 -3.74 14.74
N ARG A 134 9.05 -3.21 13.63
CA ARG A 134 10.49 -3.04 13.39
C ARG A 134 10.80 -1.71 12.72
N SER A 135 12.08 -1.40 12.54
CA SER A 135 12.53 -0.22 11.77
C SER A 135 13.14 -0.62 10.44
N PHE A 136 12.83 0.14 9.38
CA PHE A 136 13.49 -0.05 8.09
C PHE A 136 14.96 0.32 8.18
N LEU A 137 15.85 -0.57 7.71
CA LEU A 137 17.29 -0.33 7.69
C LEU A 137 17.65 0.63 6.55
N LYS A 138 17.96 1.89 6.90
CA LYS A 138 18.41 2.93 5.97
C LYS A 138 19.78 2.59 5.37
N GLN A 139 20.76 2.25 6.22
CA GLN A 139 22.08 1.81 5.79
C GLN A 139 22.06 0.30 5.59
N GLN A 140 22.21 -0.15 4.35
CA GLN A 140 22.20 -1.57 4.00
C GLN A 140 23.52 -2.05 3.39
N ILE A 141 24.29 -1.16 2.77
CA ILE A 141 25.58 -1.47 2.14
C ILE A 141 26.68 -1.35 3.19
N VAL A 142 27.59 -2.31 3.20
CA VAL A 142 28.74 -2.38 4.11
C VAL A 142 30.01 -2.45 3.28
N LEU A 143 31.05 -1.74 3.70
CA LEU A 143 32.41 -1.85 3.17
C LEU A 143 33.17 -2.86 4.04
N GLU A 144 33.68 -3.91 3.42
CA GLU A 144 34.50 -4.94 4.08
C GLU A 144 35.97 -4.51 4.16
N GLU A 145 36.75 -5.19 5.02
CA GLU A 145 38.18 -4.91 5.23
C GLU A 145 39.02 -5.05 3.96
N ASP A 146 38.60 -5.90 3.01
CA ASP A 146 39.25 -6.12 1.72
C ASP A 146 38.86 -5.09 0.65
N ASN A 147 38.22 -3.98 1.04
CA ASN A 147 37.68 -2.93 0.18
C ASN A 147 36.57 -3.39 -0.79
N THR A 148 35.92 -4.52 -0.52
CA THR A 148 34.73 -4.94 -1.27
C THR A 148 33.45 -4.44 -0.63
N TYR A 149 32.40 -4.26 -1.42
CA TYR A 149 31.07 -3.89 -0.93
C TYR A 149 30.19 -5.13 -0.79
N THR A 150 29.53 -5.24 0.35
CA THR A 150 28.48 -6.22 0.62
C THR A 150 27.23 -5.55 1.15
N THR A 151 26.27 -6.34 1.64
CA THR A 151 25.11 -5.83 2.37
C THR A 151 24.90 -6.57 3.67
N VAL A 152 24.24 -5.90 4.62
CA VAL A 152 23.83 -6.50 5.91
C VAL A 152 23.02 -7.78 5.73
N TRP A 153 22.32 -7.92 4.60
CA TRP A 153 21.45 -9.07 4.32
C TRP A 153 22.20 -10.37 4.05
N GLU A 154 23.46 -10.31 3.59
CA GLU A 154 24.25 -11.52 3.38
C GLU A 154 24.45 -12.31 4.69
N GLN A 155 24.50 -11.61 5.83
CA GLN A 155 24.55 -12.25 7.15
C GLN A 155 23.25 -13.01 7.46
N LEU A 156 22.08 -12.39 7.19
CA LEU A 156 20.79 -13.04 7.32
C LEU A 156 20.68 -14.28 6.42
N PHE A 157 21.12 -14.18 5.16
CA PHE A 157 21.04 -15.30 4.21
C PHE A 157 21.97 -16.45 4.61
N LYS A 158 23.15 -16.13 5.17
CA LYS A 158 24.05 -17.12 5.75
C LYS A 158 23.42 -17.81 6.97
N GLN A 159 22.76 -17.07 7.86
CA GLN A 159 22.02 -17.63 9.00
C GLN A 159 20.87 -18.56 8.57
N ILE A 160 20.19 -18.23 7.47
CA ILE A 160 19.15 -19.08 6.87
C ILE A 160 19.75 -20.32 6.18
N GLY A 161 21.02 -20.26 5.78
CA GLY A 161 21.72 -21.37 5.10
C GLY A 161 21.46 -21.46 3.60
N LYS A 162 20.89 -20.40 2.98
CA LYS A 162 20.58 -20.39 1.54
C LYS A 162 20.70 -18.98 0.94
N LYS A 163 21.63 -18.79 -0.01
CA LYS A 163 21.98 -17.47 -0.58
C LYS A 163 20.85 -16.80 -1.39
N ASP A 164 20.02 -17.59 -2.06
CA ASP A 164 18.88 -17.15 -2.87
C ASP A 164 17.56 -17.13 -2.09
N CYS A 165 17.59 -17.28 -0.75
CA CYS A 165 16.38 -17.32 0.07
C CYS A 165 15.55 -16.02 0.06
N TRP A 166 16.07 -14.91 -0.44
CA TRP A 166 15.34 -13.65 -0.60
C TRP A 166 14.53 -13.58 -1.90
N GLN A 167 14.82 -14.40 -2.91
CA GLN A 167 14.06 -14.41 -4.16
C GLN A 167 12.60 -14.80 -3.87
N GLY A 168 11.64 -14.08 -4.44
CA GLY A 168 10.23 -14.26 -4.15
C GLY A 168 9.75 -13.63 -2.84
N VAL A 169 10.62 -12.91 -2.11
CA VAL A 169 10.25 -12.12 -0.92
C VAL A 169 10.05 -10.65 -1.33
N PRO A 170 8.84 -10.08 -1.16
CA PRO A 170 8.57 -8.69 -1.52
C PRO A 170 9.53 -7.70 -0.85
N GLY A 171 10.04 -6.75 -1.63
CA GLY A 171 10.97 -5.72 -1.17
C GLY A 171 12.42 -6.05 -1.47
N PHE A 172 12.84 -7.32 -1.46
CA PHE A 172 14.21 -7.69 -1.83
C PHE A 172 14.43 -7.64 -3.34
N TYR A 173 15.62 -7.24 -3.76
CA TYR A 173 16.03 -7.21 -5.16
C TYR A 173 17.56 -7.25 -5.28
N GLU A 174 18.04 -7.51 -6.49
CA GLU A 174 19.45 -7.41 -6.83
C GLU A 174 19.73 -6.08 -7.53
N MET A 175 20.69 -5.32 -7.01
CA MET A 175 21.25 -4.13 -7.66
C MET A 175 22.54 -4.53 -8.36
N LYS A 176 22.62 -4.30 -9.67
CA LYS A 176 23.83 -4.51 -10.47
C LYS A 176 24.42 -3.17 -10.91
N LYS A 177 25.75 -3.03 -10.77
CA LYS A 177 26.51 -1.90 -11.33
C LYS A 177 27.88 -2.40 -11.80
N GLY A 178 28.04 -2.59 -13.11
CA GLY A 178 29.22 -3.28 -13.66
C GLY A 178 29.28 -4.73 -13.16
N THR A 179 30.39 -5.13 -12.55
CA THR A 179 30.56 -6.45 -11.93
C THR A 179 29.98 -6.54 -10.52
N LEU A 180 29.65 -5.41 -9.89
CA LEU A 180 29.09 -5.37 -8.54
C LEU A 180 27.64 -5.86 -8.54
N SER A 181 27.32 -6.80 -7.65
CA SER A 181 25.98 -7.34 -7.43
C SER A 181 25.66 -7.36 -5.93
N LEU A 182 24.71 -6.52 -5.50
CA LEU A 182 24.30 -6.39 -4.10
C LEU A 182 22.82 -6.73 -3.94
N ARG A 183 22.48 -7.44 -2.85
CA ARG A 183 21.08 -7.70 -2.48
C ARG A 183 20.60 -6.56 -1.60
N LEU A 184 19.52 -5.89 -1.97
CA LEU A 184 18.99 -4.76 -1.21
C LEU A 184 17.50 -4.95 -0.94
N MET A 185 17.00 -4.29 0.09
CA MET A 185 15.58 -4.14 0.35
C MET A 185 15.13 -2.74 -0.11
N ALA A 186 14.15 -2.71 -1.01
CA ALA A 186 13.50 -1.50 -1.47
C ALA A 186 12.54 -0.98 -0.39
N GLY A 187 12.63 0.31 -0.07
CA GLY A 187 11.76 0.93 0.92
C GLY A 187 12.22 2.34 1.24
N SER A 188 11.66 2.91 2.29
CA SER A 188 12.01 4.23 2.83
C SER A 188 12.15 4.11 4.35
N PRO A 189 12.92 5.01 5.01
CA PRO A 189 12.98 5.06 6.46
C PRO A 189 11.58 5.14 7.09
N GLY A 190 11.35 4.34 8.14
CA GLY A 190 10.07 4.26 8.81
C GLY A 190 9.87 3.01 9.65
N ILE A 191 8.68 2.92 10.24
CA ILE A 191 8.24 1.77 11.04
C ILE A 191 7.73 0.67 10.11
N LEU A 192 8.37 -0.50 10.17
CA LEU A 192 7.94 -1.71 9.51
C LEU A 192 6.82 -2.38 10.30
N ILE A 193 5.73 -2.65 9.58
CA ILE A 193 4.52 -3.26 10.11
C ILE A 193 4.32 -4.61 9.43
N PRO A 194 4.43 -5.72 10.18
CA PRO A 194 4.21 -7.05 9.63
C PRO A 194 2.73 -7.26 9.31
N PHE A 195 2.43 -7.77 8.12
CA PHE A 195 1.08 -8.20 7.75
C PHE A 195 0.91 -9.69 8.02
N ARG A 196 0.09 -10.01 9.02
CA ARG A 196 -0.33 -11.36 9.39
C ARG A 196 -1.64 -11.75 8.70
N ASN A 197 -1.70 -12.94 8.12
CA ASN A 197 -2.92 -13.53 7.57
C ASN A 197 -3.73 -14.28 8.65
N GLN A 198 -4.81 -14.96 8.26
CA GLN A 198 -5.70 -15.75 9.12
C GLN A 198 -5.09 -17.03 9.71
N TYR A 199 -3.80 -17.28 9.45
CA TYR A 199 -3.02 -18.38 10.02
C TYR A 199 -1.87 -17.86 10.91
N ASN A 200 -1.86 -16.57 11.25
CA ASN A 200 -0.73 -15.88 11.91
C ASN A 200 0.59 -15.98 11.12
N GLN A 201 0.53 -16.16 9.80
CA GLN A 201 1.72 -16.16 8.95
C GLN A 201 2.02 -14.71 8.53
N ILE A 202 3.29 -14.29 8.65
CA ILE A 202 3.75 -12.98 8.21
C ILE A 202 4.06 -13.02 6.71
N VAL A 203 3.18 -12.42 5.91
CA VAL A 203 3.13 -12.60 4.44
C VAL A 203 3.45 -11.32 3.65
N GLY A 204 3.81 -10.25 4.36
CA GLY A 204 4.16 -8.97 3.77
C GLY A 204 4.45 -7.91 4.80
N TRP A 205 4.80 -6.73 4.30
CA TRP A 205 5.19 -5.60 5.13
C TRP A 205 4.66 -4.30 4.54
N GLN A 206 4.17 -3.42 5.41
CA GLN A 206 4.10 -1.99 5.12
C GLN A 206 5.16 -1.25 5.90
N VAL A 207 5.59 -0.11 5.37
CA VAL A 207 6.36 0.89 6.06
C VAL A 207 5.47 2.09 6.31
N ARG A 208 5.33 2.49 7.57
CA ARG A 208 4.88 3.83 7.93
C ARG A 208 6.09 4.75 7.85
N VAL A 209 6.19 5.55 6.79
CA VAL A 209 7.37 6.39 6.55
C VAL A 209 7.55 7.46 7.63
N ASP A 210 8.79 7.80 7.91
CA ASP A 210 9.13 8.89 8.84
C ASP A 210 8.70 10.23 8.27
N GLU A 211 9.01 10.44 6.98
CA GLU A 211 8.71 11.67 6.25
C GLU A 211 7.81 11.38 5.05
N VAL A 212 6.67 12.07 4.98
CA VAL A 212 5.77 12.01 3.84
C VAL A 212 6.21 13.02 2.80
N LYS A 213 6.71 12.55 1.66
CA LYS A 213 7.16 13.41 0.56
C LYS A 213 6.04 13.61 -0.47
N ASN A 214 5.74 14.87 -0.75
CA ASN A 214 4.80 15.24 -1.81
C ASN A 214 5.43 15.03 -3.20
N SER A 215 4.59 14.92 -4.22
CA SER A 215 5.00 14.86 -5.62
C SER A 215 4.28 15.92 -6.45
N VAL A 216 4.99 16.60 -7.35
CA VAL A 216 4.35 17.49 -8.33
C VAL A 216 4.05 16.73 -9.61
N HIS A 217 2.84 16.93 -10.13
CA HIS A 217 2.36 16.30 -11.36
C HIS A 217 1.92 17.41 -12.33
N VAL A 218 2.44 17.35 -13.55
CA VAL A 218 1.95 18.17 -14.67
C VAL A 218 0.62 17.56 -15.14
N LYS A 219 -0.47 18.31 -15.06
CA LYS A 219 -1.81 17.87 -15.47
C LYS A 219 -2.10 18.21 -16.93
N SER A 220 -1.60 19.34 -17.40
CA SER A 220 -1.64 19.75 -18.81
C SER A 220 -0.49 20.72 -19.09
N ALA A 221 0.24 20.57 -20.18
CA ALA A 221 1.31 21.48 -20.57
C ALA A 221 1.71 21.26 -22.04
N PRO A 222 2.35 22.25 -22.69
CA PRO A 222 3.07 22.04 -23.95
C PRO A 222 4.19 20.99 -23.82
N THR A 223 4.63 20.44 -24.96
CA THR A 223 5.72 19.47 -25.01
C THR A 223 7.01 20.04 -24.43
N GLY A 224 7.77 19.21 -23.70
CA GLY A 224 9.06 19.58 -23.12
C GLY A 224 8.99 20.15 -21.69
N VAL A 225 7.79 20.38 -21.15
CA VAL A 225 7.60 20.90 -19.79
C VAL A 225 7.81 19.82 -18.72
N GLN A 226 8.62 20.13 -17.72
CA GLN A 226 8.84 19.35 -16.50
C GLN A 226 8.44 20.15 -15.28
N ALA A 227 8.06 19.46 -14.21
CA ALA A 227 7.89 20.04 -12.90
C ALA A 227 8.58 19.14 -11.86
N GLU A 228 9.29 19.77 -10.92
CA GLU A 228 9.91 19.12 -9.78
C GLU A 228 9.64 19.90 -8.49
N LEU A 229 9.60 19.18 -7.37
CA LEU A 229 9.59 19.81 -6.04
C LEU A 229 11.04 19.96 -5.62
N ILE A 230 11.52 21.20 -5.59
CA ILE A 230 12.88 21.53 -5.18
C ILE A 230 12.98 21.65 -3.65
N GLU A 231 11.89 22.02 -2.98
CA GLU A 231 11.79 22.04 -1.53
C GLU A 231 10.41 21.54 -1.07
N GLN A 232 10.40 20.71 -0.04
CA GLN A 232 9.16 20.22 0.59
C GLN A 232 8.65 21.29 1.57
N PRO A 233 7.32 21.48 1.69
CA PRO A 233 6.29 20.64 1.09
C PRO A 233 5.86 21.04 -0.32
N ASN A 234 6.24 22.22 -0.82
CA ASN A 234 5.50 22.86 -1.92
C ASN A 234 6.25 23.85 -2.84
N VAL A 235 7.58 23.99 -2.76
CA VAL A 235 8.32 24.83 -3.70
C VAL A 235 8.56 24.05 -4.99
N VAL A 236 7.97 24.54 -6.08
CA VAL A 236 7.99 23.87 -7.38
C VAL A 236 8.81 24.67 -8.38
N LYS A 237 9.66 23.96 -9.11
CA LYS A 237 10.33 24.46 -10.30
C LYS A 237 9.70 23.82 -11.53
N VAL A 238 9.31 24.66 -12.49
CA VAL A 238 8.80 24.25 -13.79
C VAL A 238 9.80 24.67 -14.86
N THR A 239 10.28 23.69 -15.62
CA THR A 239 11.23 23.93 -16.71
C THR A 239 10.63 23.51 -18.04
N LYS A 240 11.11 24.08 -19.15
CA LYS A 240 10.84 23.59 -20.51
C LYS A 240 12.15 23.45 -21.25
N ASN A 241 12.42 22.25 -21.75
CA ASN A 241 13.67 21.95 -22.45
C ASN A 241 14.94 22.34 -21.67
N GLY A 242 14.85 22.42 -20.33
CA GLY A 242 15.95 22.84 -19.45
C GLY A 242 15.80 24.26 -18.88
N ASP A 243 15.05 25.15 -19.55
CA ASP A 243 14.91 26.55 -19.14
C ASP A 243 13.84 26.72 -18.06
N CYS A 244 14.13 27.49 -17.01
CA CYS A 244 13.18 27.76 -15.94
C CYS A 244 12.08 28.72 -16.39
N ILE A 245 10.81 28.30 -16.28
CA ILE A 245 9.63 29.11 -16.59
C ILE A 245 8.99 29.64 -15.31
N PHE A 246 9.02 28.85 -14.24
CA PHE A 246 8.44 29.21 -12.96
C PHE A 246 9.22 28.55 -11.84
N GLU A 247 9.45 29.30 -10.77
CA GLU A 247 9.97 28.81 -9.50
C GLU A 247 9.23 29.51 -8.38
N GLY A 248 8.60 28.76 -7.49
CA GLY A 248 7.85 29.34 -6.39
C GLY A 248 6.98 28.34 -5.64
N GLU A 249 6.38 28.82 -4.56
CA GLU A 249 5.45 28.05 -3.75
C GLU A 249 4.10 27.87 -4.44
N LEU A 250 3.59 26.65 -4.41
CA LEU A 250 2.24 26.33 -4.88
C LEU A 250 1.37 25.77 -3.76
N GLU A 251 0.06 25.95 -3.86
CA GLU A 251 -0.85 25.32 -2.92
C GLU A 251 -0.94 23.81 -3.13
N VAL A 252 -0.80 23.04 -2.05
CA VAL A 252 -0.90 21.57 -2.09
C VAL A 252 -2.33 21.15 -2.41
N SER A 253 -2.47 20.11 -3.25
CA SER A 253 -3.76 19.53 -3.68
C SER A 253 -4.64 20.40 -4.58
N LYS A 254 -4.28 21.66 -4.84
CA LYS A 254 -4.96 22.51 -5.83
C LYS A 254 -4.29 22.40 -7.21
N LYS A 255 -5.09 22.58 -8.26
CA LYS A 255 -4.56 22.78 -9.62
C LYS A 255 -4.14 24.25 -9.71
N VAL A 256 -2.89 24.50 -10.07
CA VAL A 256 -2.38 25.86 -10.29
C VAL A 256 -2.09 26.01 -11.77
N GLU A 257 -2.58 27.12 -12.34
CA GLU A 257 -2.30 27.50 -13.72
C GLU A 257 -1.12 28.47 -13.76
N ILE A 258 -0.12 28.14 -14.56
CA ILE A 258 1.06 28.95 -14.82
C ILE A 258 0.98 29.39 -16.28
N SER A 259 1.01 30.70 -16.50
CA SER A 259 0.98 31.28 -17.84
C SER A 259 2.36 31.13 -18.50
N SER A 260 2.38 30.62 -19.73
CA SER A 260 3.59 30.55 -20.57
C SER A 260 3.30 31.11 -21.96
N GLN A 261 4.34 31.55 -22.68
CA GLN A 261 4.22 32.15 -24.01
C GLN A 261 3.57 31.22 -25.06
N GLU A 262 3.66 29.89 -24.88
CA GLU A 262 3.15 28.88 -25.82
C GLU A 262 1.91 28.13 -25.32
N GLY A 263 1.30 28.56 -24.21
CA GLY A 263 0.07 27.98 -23.70
C GLY A 263 0.01 27.89 -22.18
N ARG A 264 -1.06 27.27 -21.68
CA ARG A 264 -1.31 27.11 -20.25
C ARG A 264 -0.62 25.86 -19.71
N ILE A 265 0.10 26.01 -18.61
CA ILE A 265 0.68 24.90 -17.84
C ILE A 265 -0.17 24.73 -16.58
N VAL A 266 -0.71 23.53 -16.36
CA VAL A 266 -1.48 23.18 -15.18
C VAL A 266 -0.68 22.17 -14.37
N VAL A 267 -0.29 22.54 -13.16
CA VAL A 267 0.43 21.68 -12.22
C VAL A 267 -0.43 21.40 -10.99
N LYS A 268 -0.21 20.24 -10.36
CA LYS A 268 -0.83 19.90 -9.09
C LYS A 268 0.18 19.18 -8.20
N ILE A 269 0.36 19.67 -6.98
CA ILE A 269 1.09 18.94 -5.94
C ILE A 269 0.14 17.90 -5.34
N HIS A 270 0.56 16.66 -5.33
CA HIS A 270 -0.11 15.55 -4.66
C HIS A 270 0.56 15.29 -3.32
N LYS A 271 -0.29 15.12 -2.30
CA LYS A 271 0.16 14.75 -0.97
C LYS A 271 0.75 13.34 -1.00
N GLY A 272 1.92 13.16 -0.39
CA GLY A 272 2.53 11.84 -0.25
C GLY A 272 1.68 10.87 0.58
N GLN A 273 2.00 9.59 0.48
CA GLN A 273 1.37 8.55 1.29
C GLN A 273 2.19 8.26 2.54
N LYS A 274 1.50 8.06 3.66
CA LYS A 274 2.11 7.73 4.96
C LYS A 274 2.49 6.26 5.10
N TYR A 275 1.79 5.39 4.38
CA TYR A 275 1.97 3.93 4.42
C TYR A 275 2.30 3.42 3.03
N LEU A 276 3.42 2.72 2.90
CA LEU A 276 3.91 2.17 1.63
C LEU A 276 4.15 0.67 1.79
N TRP A 277 3.76 -0.13 0.80
CA TRP A 277 4.11 -1.55 0.78
C TRP A 277 5.59 -1.74 0.45
N LEU A 278 6.27 -2.65 1.17
CA LEU A 278 7.58 -3.12 0.75
C LEU A 278 7.44 -3.96 -0.52
N SER A 279 7.89 -3.40 -1.64
CA SER A 279 7.79 -4.04 -2.94
C SER A 279 8.99 -3.72 -3.81
N SER A 280 9.40 -4.69 -4.61
CA SER A 280 10.48 -4.59 -5.58
C SER A 280 10.02 -5.04 -6.97
N ALA A 281 8.71 -4.94 -7.28
CA ALA A 281 8.09 -5.50 -8.48
C ALA A 281 8.79 -5.12 -9.80
N ASN A 282 9.42 -3.94 -9.86
CA ASN A 282 10.09 -3.39 -11.04
C ASN A 282 11.62 -3.34 -10.91
N LYS A 283 12.20 -4.14 -10.02
CA LYS A 283 13.65 -4.22 -9.81
C LYS A 283 14.17 -5.60 -10.23
N ASN A 284 15.45 -5.67 -10.59
CA ASN A 284 16.08 -6.93 -11.02
C ASN A 284 16.00 -7.99 -9.91
N HIS A 285 15.59 -9.19 -10.28
CA HIS A 285 15.17 -10.30 -9.42
C HIS A 285 14.19 -9.92 -8.30
N GLY A 286 13.42 -8.83 -8.46
CA GLY A 286 12.49 -8.36 -7.45
C GLY A 286 11.15 -9.07 -7.46
N THR A 287 10.33 -8.77 -6.45
CA THR A 287 9.00 -9.36 -6.24
C THR A 287 8.00 -8.30 -5.77
N GLY A 288 6.79 -8.35 -6.33
CA GLY A 288 5.67 -7.49 -5.95
C GLY A 288 5.10 -7.80 -4.57
N ALA A 289 4.64 -6.78 -3.81
CA ALA A 289 3.91 -7.02 -2.56
C ALA A 289 2.54 -7.66 -2.80
N GLY A 290 1.92 -7.27 -3.92
CA GLY A 290 0.71 -7.83 -4.48
C GLY A 290 0.69 -7.72 -6.01
N GLY A 291 -0.25 -8.43 -6.64
CA GLY A 291 -0.42 -8.55 -8.08
C GLY A 291 -1.74 -9.24 -8.41
N SER A 292 -1.96 -9.56 -9.69
CA SER A 292 -3.20 -10.18 -10.17
C SER A 292 -3.45 -11.57 -9.60
N GLU A 293 -2.39 -12.36 -9.39
CA GLU A 293 -2.47 -13.73 -8.88
C GLU A 293 -2.29 -13.82 -7.36
N HIS A 294 -1.54 -12.88 -6.79
CA HIS A 294 -1.30 -12.78 -5.36
C HIS A 294 -1.70 -11.39 -4.88
N PRO A 295 -2.95 -11.16 -4.45
CA PRO A 295 -3.38 -9.85 -4.00
C PRO A 295 -2.58 -9.39 -2.77
N LEU A 296 -2.69 -8.10 -2.45
CA LEU A 296 -2.17 -7.59 -1.18
C LEU A 296 -2.82 -8.35 -0.01
N PRO A 297 -2.06 -8.68 1.04
CA PRO A 297 -2.62 -9.44 2.15
C PRO A 297 -3.60 -8.59 2.99
N VAL A 298 -4.64 -9.26 3.49
CA VAL A 298 -5.47 -8.75 4.58
C VAL A 298 -4.72 -8.96 5.88
N HIS A 299 -4.66 -7.93 6.72
CA HIS A 299 -4.12 -8.09 8.06
C HIS A 299 -5.21 -8.61 9.01
N VAL A 300 -4.96 -9.73 9.68
CA VAL A 300 -5.80 -10.24 10.76
C VAL A 300 -5.17 -9.85 12.10
N ALA A 301 -5.84 -8.95 12.82
CA ALA A 301 -5.47 -8.53 14.16
C ALA A 301 -6.40 -9.21 15.19
N VAL A 302 -5.79 -9.68 16.27
CA VAL A 302 -6.46 -10.21 17.46
C VAL A 302 -5.83 -9.53 18.68
N PRO A 303 -6.48 -9.52 19.86
CA PRO A 303 -5.88 -8.92 21.05
C PRO A 303 -4.49 -9.49 21.30
N SER A 304 -3.56 -8.68 21.79
CA SER A 304 -2.18 -9.08 22.11
C SER A 304 -2.14 -10.27 23.06
N SER A 305 -3.11 -10.35 24.00
CA SER A 305 -3.29 -11.49 24.90
C SER A 305 -3.61 -12.80 24.17
N HIS A 306 -4.24 -12.74 23.00
CA HIS A 306 -4.48 -13.89 22.13
C HIS A 306 -3.30 -14.11 21.17
N LEU A 307 -2.80 -13.05 20.52
CA LEU A 307 -1.72 -13.16 19.53
C LEU A 307 -0.47 -13.83 20.10
N LYS A 308 -0.16 -13.58 21.38
CA LYS A 308 0.93 -14.21 22.13
C LYS A 308 0.88 -15.74 22.13
N HIS A 309 -0.32 -16.33 22.04
CA HIS A 309 -0.56 -17.76 22.11
C HIS A 309 -1.03 -18.37 20.79
N TRP A 310 -1.20 -17.55 19.76
CA TRP A 310 -1.65 -17.99 18.45
C TRP A 310 -0.45 -18.50 17.64
N ASN A 311 -0.37 -19.80 17.40
CA ASN A 311 0.75 -20.39 16.66
C ASN A 311 0.63 -20.17 15.15
N SER A 312 1.75 -19.85 14.49
CA SER A 312 1.81 -19.74 13.03
C SER A 312 1.38 -21.03 12.34
N GLY A 313 0.61 -20.90 11.26
CA GLY A 313 0.02 -22.02 10.51
C GLY A 313 -1.31 -22.52 11.07
N THR A 314 -1.78 -21.99 12.21
CA THR A 314 -3.08 -22.38 12.79
C THR A 314 -4.18 -21.42 12.36
N LEU A 315 -5.23 -21.92 11.71
CA LEU A 315 -6.36 -21.10 11.29
C LEU A 315 -7.08 -20.47 12.50
N HIS A 316 -7.31 -19.16 12.47
CA HIS A 316 -8.14 -18.47 13.43
C HIS A 316 -9.61 -18.48 13.00
N GLN A 317 -10.43 -19.31 13.65
CA GLN A 317 -11.87 -19.38 13.40
C GLN A 317 -12.63 -18.40 14.30
N THR A 318 -13.55 -17.63 13.71
CA THR A 318 -14.42 -16.72 14.46
C THR A 318 -15.71 -16.48 13.69
N LYS A 319 -16.82 -16.30 14.42
CA LYS A 319 -18.13 -15.97 13.85
C LYS A 319 -18.30 -14.49 13.55
N SER A 320 -17.50 -13.64 14.19
CA SER A 320 -17.62 -12.18 14.05
C SER A 320 -16.27 -11.53 13.83
N VAL A 321 -16.24 -10.56 12.93
CA VAL A 321 -15.07 -9.70 12.69
C VAL A 321 -15.48 -8.25 12.50
N MET A 322 -14.61 -7.35 12.93
CA MET A 322 -14.66 -5.95 12.53
C MET A 322 -13.71 -5.71 11.35
N ILE A 323 -14.05 -4.84 10.40
CA ILE A 323 -13.22 -4.51 9.25
C ILE A 323 -12.93 -3.01 9.25
N THR A 324 -11.66 -2.65 9.16
CA THR A 324 -11.19 -1.25 9.15
C THR A 324 -10.05 -1.07 8.14
N GLU A 325 -9.49 0.14 8.08
CA GLU A 325 -8.33 0.47 7.25
C GLU A 325 -7.05 0.52 8.07
N GLY A 326 -5.97 -0.06 7.55
CA GLY A 326 -4.63 0.08 8.12
C GLY A 326 -4.33 -0.87 9.30
N PRO A 327 -3.18 -1.55 9.27
CA PRO A 327 -2.87 -2.64 10.20
C PRO A 327 -2.72 -2.17 11.66
N MET A 328 -2.01 -1.06 11.90
CA MET A 328 -1.80 -0.54 13.26
C MET A 328 -3.11 -0.13 13.95
N LYS A 329 -4.10 0.33 13.18
CA LYS A 329 -5.42 0.64 13.73
C LYS A 329 -6.12 -0.64 14.15
N ALA A 330 -6.06 -1.67 13.31
CA ALA A 330 -6.65 -2.97 13.62
C ALA A 330 -6.03 -3.60 14.88
N ASP A 331 -4.71 -3.56 15.03
CA ASP A 331 -4.01 -4.02 16.23
C ASP A 331 -4.51 -3.29 17.49
N LEU A 332 -4.57 -1.95 17.44
CA LEU A 332 -5.07 -1.13 18.56
C LEU A 332 -6.53 -1.44 18.89
N ILE A 333 -7.41 -1.50 17.89
CA ILE A 333 -8.83 -1.76 18.09
C ILE A 333 -9.02 -3.15 18.71
N ALA A 334 -8.29 -4.17 18.24
CA ALA A 334 -8.39 -5.52 18.78
C ALA A 334 -8.09 -5.55 20.28
N ASP A 335 -7.07 -4.82 20.73
CA ASP A 335 -6.75 -4.69 22.15
C ASP A 335 -7.70 -3.80 22.96
N LEU A 336 -8.32 -2.81 22.32
CA LEU A 336 -9.26 -1.90 22.98
C LEU A 336 -10.66 -2.50 23.12
N ILE A 337 -11.06 -3.45 22.27
CA ILE A 337 -12.39 -4.09 22.35
C ILE A 337 -12.65 -4.66 23.76
N PRO A 338 -11.77 -5.51 24.35
CA PRO A 338 -11.98 -6.03 25.70
C PRO A 338 -11.99 -4.96 26.81
N GLN A 339 -11.44 -3.77 26.55
CA GLN A 339 -11.36 -2.67 27.51
C GLN A 339 -12.55 -1.70 27.42
N ARG A 340 -13.27 -1.71 26.30
CA ARG A 340 -14.35 -0.75 26.00
C ARG A 340 -15.73 -1.37 25.93
N LEU A 341 -15.81 -2.64 25.57
CA LEU A 341 -17.07 -3.36 25.45
C LEU A 341 -17.28 -4.28 26.64
N ASN A 342 -18.53 -4.46 27.04
CA ASN A 342 -18.88 -5.43 28.08
C ASN A 342 -18.92 -6.86 27.50
N LYS A 343 -19.04 -7.88 28.37
CA LYS A 343 -19.03 -9.29 27.97
C LYS A 343 -20.11 -9.67 26.96
N GLU A 344 -21.30 -9.07 27.05
CA GLU A 344 -22.41 -9.33 26.12
C GLU A 344 -22.17 -8.69 24.75
N GLU A 345 -21.58 -7.48 24.73
CA GLU A 345 -21.17 -6.82 23.49
C GLU A 345 -20.04 -7.62 22.81
N ILE A 346 -19.04 -8.07 23.58
CA ILE A 346 -17.90 -8.86 23.07
C ILE A 346 -18.37 -10.19 22.50
N SER A 347 -19.34 -10.88 23.12
CA SER A 347 -19.83 -12.16 22.58
C SER A 347 -20.50 -12.03 21.22
N LYS A 348 -21.02 -10.84 20.88
CA LYS A 348 -21.63 -10.52 19.58
C LYS A 348 -20.62 -10.00 18.57
N VAL A 349 -19.79 -9.03 18.96
CA VAL A 349 -18.85 -8.34 18.07
C VAL A 349 -17.60 -9.19 17.80
N GLY A 350 -17.22 -10.03 18.75
CA GLY A 350 -15.92 -10.67 18.77
C GLY A 350 -14.80 -9.68 19.06
N THR A 351 -13.55 -10.15 18.99
CA THR A 351 -12.34 -9.36 19.26
C THR A 351 -11.40 -9.26 18.05
N THR A 352 -11.81 -9.83 16.92
CA THR A 352 -10.98 -9.93 15.71
C THR A 352 -11.24 -8.74 14.80
N VAL A 353 -10.16 -8.12 14.33
CA VAL A 353 -10.21 -6.96 13.43
C VAL A 353 -9.41 -7.24 12.17
N LEU A 354 -10.03 -7.02 11.01
CA LEU A 354 -9.39 -7.16 9.71
C LEU A 354 -9.04 -5.79 9.16
N ALA A 355 -7.81 -5.63 8.69
CA ALA A 355 -7.35 -4.41 8.04
C ALA A 355 -7.14 -4.64 6.54
N ILE A 356 -7.77 -3.78 5.72
CA ILE A 356 -7.62 -3.76 4.26
C ILE A 356 -6.97 -2.45 3.78
N PRO A 357 -6.30 -2.43 2.62
CA PRO A 357 -5.67 -1.23 2.07
C PRO A 357 -6.70 -0.32 1.39
N GLY A 358 -7.63 0.21 2.19
CA GLY A 358 -8.73 1.05 1.74
C GLY A 358 -9.98 0.26 1.38
N VAL A 359 -11.16 0.88 1.57
CA VAL A 359 -12.46 0.23 1.31
C VAL A 359 -12.60 -0.34 -0.11
N ASN A 360 -11.98 0.28 -1.12
CA ASN A 360 -12.03 -0.18 -2.51
C ASN A 360 -11.44 -1.60 -2.72
N ALA A 361 -10.56 -2.02 -1.82
CA ALA A 361 -9.89 -3.31 -1.90
C ALA A 361 -10.73 -4.47 -1.33
N TRP A 362 -11.98 -4.23 -0.92
CA TRP A 362 -12.82 -5.18 -0.17
C TRP A 362 -12.87 -6.61 -0.75
N ARG A 363 -12.73 -6.80 -2.06
CA ARG A 363 -12.75 -8.12 -2.71
C ARG A 363 -11.71 -9.09 -2.14
N ILE A 364 -10.57 -8.58 -1.66
CA ILE A 364 -9.50 -9.42 -1.08
C ILE A 364 -9.90 -10.02 0.28
N VAL A 365 -10.91 -9.47 0.95
CA VAL A 365 -11.36 -9.93 2.26
C VAL A 365 -12.32 -11.11 2.16
N MET A 366 -13.07 -11.23 1.05
CA MET A 366 -14.11 -12.24 0.90
C MET A 366 -13.59 -13.68 1.09
N PRO A 367 -12.44 -14.09 0.50
CA PRO A 367 -11.88 -15.41 0.74
C PRO A 367 -11.46 -15.62 2.21
N VAL A 368 -10.97 -14.57 2.86
CA VAL A 368 -10.53 -14.60 4.26
C VAL A 368 -11.72 -14.80 5.20
N LEU A 369 -12.83 -14.09 4.97
CA LEU A 369 -14.08 -14.24 5.74
C LEU A 369 -14.62 -15.67 5.65
N LYS A 370 -14.62 -16.26 4.45
CA LYS A 370 -15.06 -17.63 4.22
C LYS A 370 -14.17 -18.65 4.93
N ASP A 371 -12.85 -18.50 4.82
CA ASP A 371 -11.88 -19.41 5.44
C ASP A 371 -11.98 -19.39 6.98
N MET A 372 -12.17 -18.21 7.56
CA MET A 372 -12.32 -18.02 9.01
C MET A 372 -13.71 -18.45 9.56
N GLY A 373 -14.66 -18.80 8.69
CA GLY A 373 -16.02 -19.21 9.09
C GLY A 373 -16.88 -18.07 9.66
N VAL A 374 -16.66 -16.84 9.17
CA VAL A 374 -17.34 -15.62 9.62
C VAL A 374 -18.80 -15.60 9.19
N GLU A 375 -19.66 -15.07 10.06
CA GLU A 375 -21.09 -14.84 9.81
C GLU A 375 -21.47 -13.36 9.98
N ASN A 376 -20.85 -12.66 10.94
CA ASN A 376 -21.14 -11.27 11.27
C ASN A 376 -19.96 -10.35 10.92
N VAL A 377 -20.25 -9.28 10.16
CA VAL A 377 -19.25 -8.33 9.69
C VAL A 377 -19.59 -6.93 10.17
N TYR A 378 -18.72 -6.35 10.98
CA TYR A 378 -18.82 -4.98 11.50
C TYR A 378 -17.92 -4.06 10.68
N LEU A 379 -18.51 -3.20 9.85
CA LEU A 379 -17.77 -2.26 9.01
C LEU A 379 -17.46 -1.00 9.83
N ALA A 380 -16.17 -0.75 10.09
CA ALA A 380 -15.63 0.32 10.91
C ALA A 380 -14.64 1.18 10.10
N PHE A 381 -15.16 1.90 9.12
CA PHE A 381 -14.42 2.80 8.24
C PHE A 381 -14.47 4.22 8.80
N ASP A 382 -13.33 4.95 8.78
CA ASP A 382 -13.18 6.33 9.27
C ASP A 382 -14.41 7.20 8.99
N ALA A 383 -14.90 7.92 10.00
CA ALA A 383 -16.18 8.64 9.91
C ALA A 383 -16.18 9.76 8.84
N ASP A 384 -15.00 10.30 8.51
CA ASP A 384 -14.78 11.29 7.44
C ASP A 384 -14.96 10.70 6.02
N LEU A 385 -14.99 9.37 5.88
CA LEU A 385 -15.14 8.69 4.59
C LEU A 385 -16.52 8.91 3.95
N VAL A 386 -17.50 9.38 4.72
CA VAL A 386 -18.84 9.72 4.23
C VAL A 386 -18.83 10.93 3.30
N GLU A 387 -17.86 11.85 3.44
CA GLU A 387 -17.78 13.07 2.61
C GLU A 387 -17.27 12.79 1.18
N ASN A 388 -16.55 11.68 0.98
CA ASN A 388 -16.04 11.31 -0.34
C ASN A 388 -17.01 10.36 -1.03
N GLU A 389 -17.75 10.86 -2.02
CA GLU A 389 -18.74 10.09 -2.80
C GLU A 389 -18.19 8.75 -3.32
N LYS A 390 -16.92 8.71 -3.77
CA LYS A 390 -16.31 7.48 -4.29
C LYS A 390 -16.11 6.43 -3.20
N VAL A 391 -15.70 6.88 -2.02
CA VAL A 391 -15.48 6.00 -0.87
C VAL A 391 -16.81 5.48 -0.35
N ARG A 392 -17.83 6.34 -0.26
CA ARG A 392 -19.20 5.94 0.07
C ARG A 392 -19.75 4.91 -0.91
N ALA A 393 -19.56 5.10 -2.22
CA ALA A 393 -19.99 4.14 -3.23
C ALA A 393 -19.29 2.77 -3.04
N ALA A 394 -17.99 2.77 -2.74
CA ALA A 394 -17.24 1.55 -2.47
C ALA A 394 -17.71 0.82 -1.20
N LEU A 395 -18.03 1.56 -0.12
CA LEU A 395 -18.59 0.99 1.10
C LEU A 395 -19.97 0.38 0.87
N ILE A 396 -20.84 1.05 0.11
CA ILE A 396 -22.16 0.52 -0.28
C ILE A 396 -22.00 -0.76 -1.11
N ALA A 397 -21.10 -0.76 -2.10
CA ALA A 397 -20.83 -1.93 -2.92
C ALA A 397 -20.34 -3.10 -2.07
N PHE A 398 -19.44 -2.83 -1.11
CA PHE A 398 -18.95 -3.85 -0.19
C PHE A 398 -20.06 -4.43 0.70
N ALA A 399 -20.85 -3.57 1.35
CA ALA A 399 -21.96 -4.01 2.19
C ALA A 399 -23.02 -4.79 1.39
N THR A 400 -23.28 -4.39 0.15
CA THR A 400 -24.21 -5.08 -0.75
C THR A 400 -23.71 -6.48 -1.10
N GLU A 401 -22.43 -6.62 -1.45
CA GLU A 401 -21.86 -7.93 -1.77
C GLU A 401 -21.84 -8.85 -0.54
N LEU A 402 -21.50 -8.31 0.64
CA LEU A 402 -21.57 -9.07 1.89
C LEU A 402 -22.99 -9.61 2.16
N LYS A 403 -24.02 -8.77 2.03
CA LYS A 403 -25.41 -9.21 2.20
C LYS A 403 -25.81 -10.28 1.19
N LYS A 404 -25.41 -10.11 -0.07
CA LYS A 404 -25.68 -11.06 -1.15
C LYS A 404 -25.04 -12.43 -0.87
N GLU A 405 -23.85 -12.46 -0.28
CA GLU A 405 -23.15 -13.68 0.14
C GLU A 405 -23.65 -14.23 1.50
N GLY A 406 -24.68 -13.62 2.10
CA GLY A 406 -25.35 -14.12 3.31
C GLY A 406 -24.75 -13.68 4.64
N TYR A 407 -23.82 -12.72 4.65
CA TYR A 407 -23.27 -12.18 5.90
C TYR A 407 -24.26 -11.23 6.59
N ASN A 408 -24.29 -11.25 7.92
CA ASN A 408 -24.93 -10.21 8.72
C ASN A 408 -24.03 -8.97 8.73
N VAL A 409 -24.51 -7.87 8.16
CA VAL A 409 -23.70 -6.65 8.02
C VAL A 409 -24.15 -5.59 9.01
N ILE A 410 -23.19 -5.10 9.80
CA ILE A 410 -23.39 -4.09 10.83
C ILE A 410 -22.44 -2.93 10.56
N ILE A 411 -22.92 -1.70 10.68
CA ILE A 411 -22.10 -0.49 10.64
C ILE A 411 -21.71 -0.12 12.07
N ALA A 412 -20.40 0.04 12.32
CA ALA A 412 -19.88 0.63 13.55
C ALA A 412 -19.69 2.13 13.34
N ALA A 413 -20.56 2.95 13.92
CA ALA A 413 -20.55 4.40 13.77
C ALA A 413 -20.11 5.09 15.06
N TRP A 414 -19.38 6.20 14.95
CA TRP A 414 -18.99 7.04 16.08
C TRP A 414 -19.04 8.52 15.68
N ASN A 415 -18.94 9.42 16.65
CA ASN A 415 -18.89 10.85 16.36
C ASN A 415 -17.47 11.23 15.89
N PRO A 416 -17.27 11.82 14.70
CA PRO A 416 -15.94 12.25 14.22
C PRO A 416 -15.19 13.18 15.19
N ALA A 417 -15.92 13.97 16.00
CA ALA A 417 -15.32 14.83 17.01
C ALA A 417 -14.65 14.06 18.16
N GLN A 418 -14.96 12.77 18.32
CA GLN A 418 -14.36 11.90 19.34
C GLN A 418 -13.05 11.26 18.86
N GLY A 419 -12.77 11.29 17.56
CA GLY A 419 -11.61 10.66 16.96
C GLY A 419 -11.80 10.48 15.46
N LYS A 420 -10.72 10.69 14.70
CA LYS A 420 -10.74 10.55 13.25
C LYS A 420 -10.96 9.09 12.84
N GLY A 421 -10.18 8.19 13.43
CA GLY A 421 -10.38 6.75 13.34
C GLY A 421 -11.16 6.20 14.54
N LEU A 422 -11.65 4.96 14.40
CA LEU A 422 -12.25 4.25 15.52
C LEU A 422 -11.22 3.97 16.63
N ASP A 423 -9.95 3.72 16.26
CA ASP A 423 -8.85 3.58 17.20
C ASP A 423 -8.69 4.83 18.08
N ASP A 424 -8.71 6.02 17.49
CA ASP A 424 -8.62 7.29 18.21
C ASP A 424 -9.79 7.45 19.20
N ALA A 425 -11.03 7.19 18.73
CA ALA A 425 -12.23 7.31 19.54
C ALA A 425 -12.24 6.33 20.72
N MET A 426 -11.83 5.07 20.50
CA MET A 426 -11.72 4.07 21.54
C MET A 426 -10.59 4.38 22.53
N GLN A 427 -9.47 4.94 22.08
CA GLN A 427 -8.42 5.42 22.99
C GLN A 427 -8.92 6.56 23.89
N ALA A 428 -9.77 7.45 23.36
CA ALA A 428 -10.42 8.52 24.13
C ALA A 428 -11.55 8.02 25.06
N GLY A 429 -11.82 6.71 25.09
CA GLY A 429 -12.81 6.10 26.00
C GLY A 429 -14.21 5.98 25.41
N PHE A 430 -14.41 6.36 24.15
CA PHE A 430 -15.69 6.22 23.49
C PHE A 430 -15.86 4.83 22.89
N LYS A 431 -17.12 4.41 22.70
CA LYS A 431 -17.46 3.16 22.01
C LYS A 431 -18.33 3.47 20.79
N PRO A 432 -18.20 2.68 19.70
CA PRO A 432 -19.06 2.85 18.55
C PRO A 432 -20.49 2.42 18.86
N VAL A 433 -21.43 2.97 18.10
CA VAL A 433 -22.82 2.52 18.02
C VAL A 433 -22.94 1.56 16.85
N PHE A 434 -23.49 0.38 17.10
CA PHE A 434 -23.70 -0.64 16.09
C PHE A 434 -25.10 -0.51 15.46
N LYS A 435 -25.17 -0.44 14.13
CA LYS A 435 -26.42 -0.37 13.37
C LYS A 435 -26.43 -1.45 12.30
N SER A 436 -27.35 -2.40 12.42
CA SER A 436 -27.56 -3.41 11.36
C SER A 436 -28.05 -2.74 10.08
N LEU A 437 -27.51 -3.19 8.94
CA LEU A 437 -27.91 -2.69 7.62
C LEU A 437 -29.10 -3.43 7.05
#